data_AF-A0A7S2HL01-F1
#
_entry.id   AF-A0A7S2HL01-F1
#
_cell.length_a   1.000
_cell.length_b   1.000
_cell.length_c   1.000
_cell.angle_alpha   90.00
_cell.angle_beta   90.00
_cell.angle_gamma   90.00
#
_symmetry.space_group_name_H-M   'P 1'
#
loop_
_entity.id
_entity.type
_entity.pdbx_description
1 polymer ?
#
loop_
_entity_poly.entity_id
_entity_poly.type
_entity_poly.pdbx_seq_one_letter_code
_entity_poly.pdbx_strand_id
1 'polypeptide(L)'
;LDERKFGEHDEFLAKYGTLSTGGGTVQQVRSLNKLLRPHLLRREKSDVETLQPMQEVLLHVEITNLQKVCYRAVLEHNRQLLLRGAGGSSSSSYAATNGAYANVSMMLRHCCNHP
;
A
#
# COMPACT_ATOMS: atom_id res chain seq x y z
N LEU A 1 11.28 1.17 22.82
CA LEU A 1 11.55 2.59 23.17
C LEU A 1 11.52 2.69 24.69
N ASP A 2 12.08 3.75 25.28
CA ASP A 2 12.15 3.93 26.74
C ASP A 2 10.74 3.96 27.36
N GLU A 3 10.39 2.91 28.12
CA GLU A 3 9.06 2.75 28.72
C GLU A 3 8.69 3.90 29.65
N ARG A 4 9.68 4.55 30.28
CA ARG A 4 9.44 5.70 31.16
C ARG A 4 9.08 6.98 30.41
N LYS A 5 9.45 7.08 29.13
CA LYS A 5 9.20 8.27 28.30
C LYS A 5 8.01 8.13 27.36
N PHE A 6 7.61 6.90 27.05
CA PHE A 6 6.55 6.59 26.08
C PHE A 6 5.46 5.67 26.66
N GLY A 7 5.27 5.67 27.98
CA GLY A 7 4.35 4.75 28.66
C GLY A 7 2.88 4.96 28.30
N GLU A 8 2.47 6.19 28.01
CA GLU A 8 1.07 6.54 27.73
C GLU A 8 0.85 6.80 26.23
N HIS A 9 0.16 5.86 25.58
CA HIS A 9 -0.17 5.93 24.16
C HIS A 9 -1.08 7.12 23.83
N ASP A 10 -2.10 7.35 24.66
CA ASP A 10 -3.12 8.37 24.39
C ASP A 10 -2.58 9.79 24.58
N GLU A 11 -1.69 10.01 25.55
CA GLU A 11 -0.98 11.28 25.72
C GLU A 11 -0.11 11.60 24.49
N PHE A 12 0.59 10.58 23.97
CA PHE A 12 1.42 10.73 22.79
C PHE A 12 0.58 11.09 21.55
N LEU A 13 -0.57 10.45 21.34
CA LEU A 13 -1.48 10.75 20.24
C LEU A 13 -2.14 12.13 20.39
N ALA A 14 -2.50 12.55 21.59
CA ALA A 14 -3.02 13.89 21.83
C ALA A 14 -2.01 14.98 21.40
N LYS A 15 -0.72 14.72 21.62
CA LYS A 15 0.36 15.67 21.34
C LYS A 15 0.86 15.65 19.89
N TYR A 16 0.89 14.47 19.25
CA TYR A 16 1.54 14.25 17.95
C TYR A 16 0.65 13.54 16.90
N GLY A 17 -0.60 13.19 17.21
CA GLY A 17 -1.47 12.39 16.33
C GLY A 17 -1.96 13.12 15.07
N THR A 18 -2.05 14.45 15.10
CA THR A 18 -2.58 15.27 13.99
C THR A 18 -1.50 15.86 13.07
N LEU A 19 -0.26 15.39 13.19
CA LEU A 19 0.87 15.90 12.42
C LEU A 19 0.72 15.78 10.89
N SER A 20 -0.01 14.78 10.40
CA SER A 20 -0.18 14.51 8.95
C SER A 20 -1.43 15.15 8.35
N THR A 21 -2.36 15.68 9.16
CA THR A 21 -3.70 16.11 8.71
C THR A 21 -3.77 17.62 8.48
N GLY A 22 -2.64 18.30 8.25
CA GLY A 22 -2.59 19.76 8.07
C GLY A 22 -2.81 20.59 9.34
N GLY A 23 -3.04 19.95 10.51
CA GLY A 23 -3.17 20.61 11.81
C GLY A 23 -1.91 20.59 12.69
N GLY A 24 -0.84 19.92 12.24
CA GLY A 24 0.43 19.84 12.96
C GLY A 24 1.28 21.09 12.77
N THR A 25 1.73 21.70 13.87
CA THR A 25 2.69 22.80 13.82
C THR A 25 4.12 22.28 13.56
N VAL A 26 4.94 23.08 12.88
CA VAL A 26 6.38 22.80 12.65
C VAL A 26 7.10 22.54 13.99
N GLN A 27 6.66 23.20 15.06
CA GLN A 27 7.16 23.04 16.42
C GLN A 27 6.92 21.63 16.98
N GLN A 28 5.73 21.07 16.77
CA GLN A 28 5.43 19.70 17.19
C GLN A 28 6.30 18.67 16.44
N VAL A 29 6.50 18.85 15.13
CA VAL A 29 7.39 17.99 14.32
C VAL A 29 8.84 18.05 14.83
N ARG A 30 9.36 19.25 15.09
CA ARG A 30 10.72 19.44 15.65
C ARG A 30 10.87 18.82 17.03
N SER A 31 9.87 19.00 17.89
CA SER A 31 9.84 18.39 19.24
C SER A 31 9.88 16.87 19.16
N LEU A 32 9.06 16.26 18.30
CA LEU A 32 9.04 14.82 18.10
C LEU A 32 10.37 14.31 17.54
N ASN A 33 10.92 15.00 16.54
CA ASN A 33 12.21 14.62 15.96
C ASN A 33 13.33 14.61 17.02
N LYS A 34 13.39 15.63 17.89
CA LYS A 34 14.37 15.68 19.00
C LYS A 34 14.20 14.53 19.98
N LEU A 35 12.95 14.15 20.29
CA LEU A 35 12.63 13.04 21.17
C LEU A 35 13.05 11.68 20.58
N LEU A 36 12.89 11.49 19.27
CA LEU A 36 13.18 10.23 18.57
C LEU A 36 14.64 10.09 18.13
N ARG A 37 15.40 11.19 18.00
CA ARG A 37 16.79 11.20 17.53
C ARG A 37 17.74 10.20 18.23
N PRO A 38 17.69 9.96 19.56
CA PRO A 38 18.55 8.95 20.19
C PRO A 38 18.09 7.50 19.97
N HIS A 39 16.90 7.29 19.42
CA HIS A 39 16.29 5.97 19.26
C HIS A 39 16.19 5.51 17.80
N LEU A 40 16.15 6.45 16.85
CA LEU A 40 16.02 6.17 15.42
C LEU A 40 17.19 6.77 14.65
N LEU A 41 17.91 5.93 13.92
CA LEU A 41 18.91 6.38 12.96
C LEU A 41 18.25 6.57 11.59
N ARG A 42 18.24 7.80 11.09
CA ARG A 42 17.84 8.15 9.73
C ARG A 42 18.95 9.01 9.12
N ARG A 43 19.46 8.60 7.97
CA ARG A 43 20.44 9.36 7.17
C ARG A 43 19.93 9.50 5.74
N GLU A 44 20.20 10.63 5.13
CA GLU A 44 19.91 10.82 3.71
C GLU A 44 21.11 10.32 2.89
N LYS A 45 20.85 9.78 1.69
CA LYS A 45 21.93 9.26 0.83
C LYS A 45 22.96 10.35 0.50
N SER A 46 22.49 11.60 0.37
CA SER A 46 23.31 12.80 0.21
C SER A 46 24.26 13.09 1.38
N ASP A 47 23.97 12.60 2.60
CA ASP A 47 24.82 12.79 3.78
C ASP A 47 26.02 11.82 3.82
N VAL A 48 26.11 10.92 2.85
CA VAL A 48 27.12 9.84 2.81
C VAL A 48 27.94 9.91 1.53
N GLU A 49 27.27 10.04 0.39
CA GLU A 49 27.90 10.00 -0.93
C GLU A 49 27.22 10.96 -1.91
N THR A 50 27.99 11.52 -2.83
CA THR A 50 27.48 12.28 -3.98
C THR A 50 27.02 11.32 -5.08
N LEU A 51 25.80 10.82 -4.94
CA LEU A 51 25.14 9.98 -5.95
C LEU A 51 24.41 10.85 -7.00
N GLN A 52 24.31 10.36 -8.23
CA GLN A 52 23.40 10.96 -9.20
C GLN A 52 21.96 10.94 -8.67
N PRO A 53 21.16 11.98 -8.97
CA PRO A 53 19.77 12.05 -8.52
C PRO A 53 18.97 10.85 -9.08
N MET A 54 18.21 10.19 -8.20
CA MET A 54 17.29 9.14 -8.63
C MET A 54 16.12 9.80 -9.36
N GLN A 55 15.90 9.41 -10.61
CA GLN A 55 14.78 9.89 -11.40
C GLN A 55 13.63 8.88 -11.33
N GLU A 56 12.49 9.30 -10.78
CA GLU A 56 11.24 8.55 -10.81
C GLU A 56 10.38 9.05 -11.98
N VAL A 57 9.97 8.13 -12.86
CA VAL A 57 9.12 8.45 -14.02
C VAL A 57 7.86 7.60 -13.96
N LEU A 58 6.70 8.27 -13.87
CA LEU A 58 5.39 7.62 -13.88
C LEU A 58 4.93 7.43 -15.32
N LEU A 59 5.02 6.19 -15.82
CA LEU A 59 4.48 5.81 -17.12
C LEU A 59 3.00 5.44 -16.98
N HIS A 60 2.14 6.26 -17.57
CA HIS A 60 0.71 6.00 -17.61
C HIS A 60 0.42 5.11 -18.83
N VAL A 61 -0.16 3.94 -18.60
CA VAL A 61 -0.48 2.96 -19.64
C VAL A 61 -1.98 2.72 -19.67
N GLU A 62 -2.54 2.55 -20.87
CA GLU A 62 -3.94 2.23 -21.05
C GLU A 62 -4.22 0.73 -20.83
N ILE A 63 -5.39 0.42 -20.29
CA ILE A 63 -5.85 -0.95 -20.09
C ILE A 63 -6.19 -1.58 -21.45
N THR A 64 -5.71 -2.80 -21.70
CA THR A 64 -6.03 -3.53 -22.95
C THR A 64 -7.50 -3.95 -23.00
N ASN A 65 -8.02 -4.22 -24.20
CA ASN A 65 -9.44 -4.58 -24.37
C ASN A 65 -9.84 -5.84 -23.58
N LEU A 66 -8.97 -6.85 -23.52
CA LEU A 66 -9.21 -8.06 -22.73
C LEU A 66 -9.27 -7.75 -21.24
N GLN A 67 -8.30 -6.99 -20.72
CA GLN A 67 -8.27 -6.57 -19.33
C GLN A 67 -9.49 -5.71 -18.97
N LYS A 68 -10.01 -4.86 -19.86
CA LYS A 68 -11.26 -4.10 -19.62
C LYS A 68 -12.47 -5.01 -19.40
N VAL A 69 -12.57 -6.10 -20.18
CA VAL A 69 -13.64 -7.10 -20.02
C VAL A 69 -13.51 -7.82 -18.68
N CYS A 70 -12.31 -8.27 -18.32
CA CYS A 70 -12.05 -8.91 -17.03
C CYS A 70 -12.31 -7.95 -15.85
N TYR A 71 -11.85 -6.70 -15.97
CA TYR A 71 -12.05 -5.65 -14.97
C TYR A 71 -13.54 -5.39 -14.70
N ARG A 72 -14.34 -5.28 -15.77
CA ARG A 72 -15.81 -5.18 -15.65
C ARG A 72 -16.42 -6.41 -14.98
N ALA A 73 -16.00 -7.61 -15.38
CA ALA A 73 -16.52 -8.85 -14.79
C ALA A 73 -16.22 -8.95 -13.28
N VAL A 74 -15.06 -8.44 -12.84
CA VAL A 74 -14.71 -8.35 -11.41
C VAL A 74 -15.63 -7.36 -10.68
N LEU A 75 -15.89 -6.18 -11.23
CA LEU A 75 -16.79 -5.18 -10.63
C LEU A 75 -18.24 -5.65 -10.57
N GLU A 76 -18.72 -6.30 -11.62
CA GLU A 76 -20.07 -6.87 -11.73
C GLU A 76 -20.22 -8.17 -10.91
N HIS A 77 -19.16 -8.63 -10.24
CA HIS A 77 -19.10 -9.90 -9.49
C HIS A 77 -19.50 -11.12 -10.35
N ASN A 78 -19.27 -11.04 -11.67
CA ASN A 78 -19.65 -12.06 -12.63
C ASN A 78 -18.58 -13.17 -12.69
N ARG A 79 -18.63 -14.06 -11.71
CA ARG A 79 -17.68 -15.18 -11.53
C ARG A 79 -17.66 -16.12 -12.74
N GLN A 80 -18.79 -16.34 -13.39
CA GLN A 80 -18.89 -17.30 -14.50
C GLN A 80 -18.03 -16.91 -15.70
N LEU A 81 -17.93 -15.61 -15.99
CA LEU A 81 -17.09 -15.09 -17.07
C LEU A 81 -15.59 -15.28 -16.77
N LEU A 82 -15.19 -15.06 -15.51
CA LEU A 82 -13.81 -15.22 -15.05
C LEU A 82 -13.36 -16.70 -15.06
N LEU A 83 -14.25 -17.63 -14.70
CA LEU A 83 -13.95 -19.06 -14.66
C LEU A 83 -13.90 -19.72 -16.06
N ARG A 84 -14.55 -19.12 -17.07
CA ARG A 84 -14.63 -19.67 -18.43
C ARG A 84 -13.31 -19.60 -19.21
N GLY A 85 -12.34 -18.80 -18.77
CA GLY A 85 -10.98 -18.75 -19.33
C GLY A 85 -9.97 -19.71 -18.68
N ALA A 86 -10.29 -20.29 -17.53
CA ALA A 86 -9.43 -21.24 -16.80
C ALA A 86 -9.55 -22.68 -17.36
N GLY A 87 -9.64 -22.80 -18.69
CA GLY A 87 -9.72 -24.07 -19.41
C GLY A 87 -8.36 -24.75 -19.44
N GLY A 88 -7.99 -25.44 -18.37
CA GLY A 88 -6.79 -26.28 -18.36
C GLY A 88 -6.27 -26.55 -16.95
N SER A 89 -6.54 -27.76 -16.47
CA SER A 89 -5.78 -28.42 -15.38
C SER A 89 -5.99 -27.87 -13.98
N SER A 90 -7.12 -28.24 -13.36
CA SER A 90 -7.15 -28.93 -12.05
C SER A 90 -8.48 -28.69 -11.35
N SER A 91 -9.33 -29.72 -11.41
CA SER A 91 -10.58 -29.87 -10.67
C SER A 91 -10.37 -30.07 -9.16
N SER A 92 -9.52 -29.27 -8.51
CA SER A 92 -9.28 -29.37 -7.07
C SER A 92 -9.06 -27.98 -6.46
N SER A 93 -10.16 -27.24 -6.27
CA SER A 93 -10.38 -26.33 -5.13
C SER A 93 -11.61 -25.44 -5.32
N TYR A 94 -12.78 -26.04 -5.54
CA TYR A 94 -14.06 -25.33 -5.38
C TYR A 94 -14.24 -24.73 -3.96
N ALA A 95 -13.45 -25.18 -2.98
CA ALA A 95 -13.38 -24.61 -1.63
C ALA A 95 -12.31 -23.49 -1.44
N ALA A 96 -11.27 -23.38 -2.28
CA ALA A 96 -10.25 -22.31 -2.17
C ALA A 96 -10.57 -21.09 -3.07
N THR A 97 -11.47 -21.25 -4.04
CA THR A 97 -11.85 -20.20 -4.99
C THR A 97 -12.97 -19.29 -4.49
N ASN A 98 -13.72 -19.63 -3.44
CA ASN A 98 -14.74 -18.71 -2.90
C ASN A 98 -14.12 -17.51 -2.16
N GLY A 99 -13.01 -17.72 -1.43
CA GLY A 99 -12.29 -16.65 -0.75
C GLY A 99 -11.42 -15.79 -1.68
N ALA A 100 -10.87 -16.37 -2.75
CA ALA A 100 -9.95 -15.68 -3.66
C ALA A 100 -10.56 -14.46 -4.38
N TYR A 101 -11.85 -14.51 -4.70
CA TYR A 101 -12.56 -13.39 -5.34
C TYR A 101 -13.38 -12.52 -4.36
N ALA A 102 -13.27 -12.74 -3.04
CA ALA A 102 -13.89 -11.85 -2.05
C ALA A 102 -13.15 -10.50 -1.96
N ASN A 103 -11.86 -10.49 -2.25
CA ASN A 103 -11.05 -9.28 -2.29
C ASN A 103 -11.01 -8.69 -3.70
N VAL A 104 -12.02 -7.89 -4.02
CA VAL A 104 -12.14 -7.16 -5.29
C VAL A 104 -10.88 -6.34 -5.59
N SER A 105 -10.31 -5.66 -4.60
CA SER A 105 -9.10 -4.83 -4.79
C SER A 105 -7.89 -5.65 -5.23
N MET A 106 -7.73 -6.87 -4.72
CA MET A 106 -6.65 -7.77 -5.14
C MET A 106 -6.87 -8.26 -6.58
N MET A 107 -8.10 -8.61 -6.94
CA MET A 107 -8.43 -9.06 -8.30
C MET A 107 -8.20 -7.98 -9.36
N LEU A 108 -8.58 -6.73 -9.07
CA LEU A 108 -8.33 -5.62 -10.00
C LEU A 108 -6.83 -5.39 -10.23
N ARG A 109 -5.99 -5.57 -9.18
CA ARG A 109 -4.52 -5.51 -9.33
C ARG A 109 -3.99 -6.61 -10.22
N HIS A 110 -4.49 -7.84 -10.07
CA HIS A 110 -4.10 -8.94 -10.95
C HIS A 110 -4.45 -8.62 -12.40
N CYS A 111 -5.69 -8.20 -12.68
CA CYS A 111 -6.13 -7.83 -14.03
C CYS A 111 -5.29 -6.71 -14.67
N CYS A 112 -4.85 -5.72 -13.90
CA CYS A 112 -4.02 -4.63 -14.42
C CYS A 112 -2.56 -5.05 -14.68
N ASN A 113 -2.03 -6.03 -13.95
CA ASN A 113 -0.64 -6.49 -14.08
C ASN A 113 -0.47 -7.57 -15.17
N HIS A 114 -1.48 -8.40 -15.40
CA HIS A 114 -1.49 -9.43 -16.44
C HIS A 114 -2.96 -9.82 -16.76
N PRO A 115 -3.31 -10.14 -18.02
CA PRO A 115 -4.65 -10.66 -18.36
C PRO A 115 -4.97 -11.98 -17.67
#